data_AF-D8FAT3-F1
#
_entry.id   AF-D8FAT3-F1
#
_cell.length_a   1.000
_cell.length_b   1.000
_cell.length_c   1.000
_cell.angle_alpha   90.00
_cell.angle_beta   90.00
_cell.angle_gamma   90.00
#
_symmetry.space_group_name_H-M   'P 1'
#
loop_
_entity.id
_entity.type
_entity.pdbx_description
1 polymer ?
#
loop_
_entity_poly.entity_id
_entity_poly.type
_entity_poly.pdbx_seq_one_letter_code
_entity_poly.pdbx_strand_id
1 'polypeptide(L)'
;MPDRKEDSPTQPKEKPRFPFSEEDWANTPATVQQFLLHLVSSHITLEKRIEELEKRLNKNSSNSSKPPSSDNPFEERPKKQKKNKSKKKKRRKGFRQKMLEPTEVNNIVPEACICGNSHFDNTNPYYTHQVIELPEIKMEVTHFILHKGECPCCGKINKAVVPNEHRTGFGPRLSAMIAQMAGNMGDSRTIIQDYCSSVLGFHISLGAIQKVIDRASEAIKPHYESIGKEARDASVNYIDETSHRLKEKLQWLWVM
;
A
#
# COMPACT_ATOMS: atom_id res chain seq x y z
N MET A 1 44.45 -15.96 24.40
CA MET A 1 45.41 -17.00 23.97
C MET A 1 44.71 -18.34 23.99
N PRO A 2 44.21 -18.80 22.84
CA PRO A 2 44.43 -20.17 22.41
C PRO A 2 45.16 -20.20 21.06
N ASP A 3 46.05 -21.18 20.92
CA ASP A 3 46.93 -21.41 19.77
C ASP A 3 46.16 -21.55 18.45
N ARG A 4 46.49 -20.66 17.52
CA ARG A 4 46.03 -20.73 16.13
C ARG A 4 47.07 -21.54 15.36
N LYS A 5 46.75 -22.80 15.09
CA LYS A 5 47.55 -23.67 14.21
C LYS A 5 47.76 -22.96 12.87
N GLU A 6 49.02 -22.77 12.50
CA GLU A 6 49.42 -22.30 11.18
C GLU A 6 49.12 -23.41 10.17
N ASP A 7 48.09 -23.20 9.34
CA ASP A 7 47.80 -24.05 8.20
C ASP A 7 48.93 -23.89 7.17
N SER A 8 49.72 -24.95 7.01
CA SER A 8 50.74 -25.07 5.98
C SER A 8 50.10 -25.03 4.58
N PRO A 9 50.73 -24.40 3.57
CA PRO A 9 50.12 -24.30 2.25
C PRO A 9 50.07 -25.67 1.58
N THR A 10 48.86 -26.20 1.42
CA THR A 10 48.59 -27.43 0.68
C THR A 10 49.01 -27.24 -0.78
N GLN A 11 50.12 -27.86 -1.19
CA GLN A 11 50.54 -27.86 -2.58
C GLN A 11 49.47 -28.53 -3.47
N PRO A 12 49.15 -27.97 -4.65
CA PRO A 12 48.18 -28.56 -5.56
C PRO A 12 48.68 -29.93 -6.07
N LYS A 13 47.84 -30.96 -5.95
CA LYS A 13 48.18 -32.37 -6.21
C LYS A 13 48.19 -32.79 -7.70
N GLU A 14 48.02 -31.86 -8.64
CA GLU A 14 48.00 -32.19 -10.07
C GLU A 14 49.12 -31.45 -10.80
N LYS A 15 50.04 -32.21 -11.41
CA LYS A 15 51.08 -31.66 -12.29
C LYS A 15 50.39 -31.03 -13.50
N PRO A 16 50.63 -29.75 -13.81
CA PRO A 16 50.06 -29.11 -14.99
C PRO A 16 50.51 -29.88 -16.24
N ARG A 17 49.53 -30.31 -17.05
CA ARG A 17 49.79 -31.10 -18.26
C ARG A 17 50.17 -30.14 -19.37
N PHE A 18 51.46 -29.96 -19.55
CA PHE A 18 51.98 -29.06 -20.57
C PHE A 18 51.89 -29.69 -21.98
N PRO A 19 51.85 -28.87 -23.04
CA PRO A 19 51.78 -29.34 -24.43
C PRO A 19 53.12 -29.84 -25.00
N PHE A 20 54.17 -29.92 -24.19
CA PHE A 20 55.51 -30.36 -24.58
C PHE A 20 55.87 -31.72 -23.96
N SER A 21 56.81 -32.45 -24.58
CA SER A 21 57.23 -33.78 -24.12
C SER A 21 58.00 -33.69 -22.79
N GLU A 22 58.04 -34.80 -22.02
CA GLU A 22 58.81 -34.84 -20.77
C GLU A 22 60.31 -34.64 -20.98
N GLU A 23 60.84 -35.05 -22.14
CA GLU A 23 62.24 -34.85 -22.54
C GLU A 23 62.53 -33.36 -22.84
N ASP A 24 61.64 -32.66 -23.54
CA ASP A 24 61.78 -31.23 -23.83
C ASP A 24 61.72 -30.39 -22.54
N TRP A 25 60.86 -30.80 -21.60
CA TRP A 25 60.79 -30.17 -20.28
C TRP A 25 62.11 -30.35 -19.52
N ALA A 26 62.65 -31.56 -19.46
CA ALA A 26 63.89 -31.87 -18.76
C ALA A 26 65.11 -31.08 -19.30
N ASN A 27 65.13 -30.79 -20.60
CA ASN A 27 66.17 -30.00 -21.26
C ASN A 27 65.99 -28.47 -21.13
N THR A 28 64.88 -28.00 -20.56
CA THR A 28 64.62 -26.56 -20.37
C THR A 28 65.41 -26.03 -19.16
N PRO A 29 66.07 -24.84 -19.25
CA PRO A 29 66.77 -24.26 -18.11
C PRO A 29 65.88 -24.12 -16.87
N ALA A 30 66.42 -24.47 -15.70
CA ALA A 30 65.67 -24.50 -14.43
C ALA A 30 64.99 -23.15 -14.07
N THR A 31 65.61 -22.03 -14.45
CA THR A 31 65.05 -20.68 -14.26
C THR A 31 63.77 -20.46 -15.06
N VAL A 32 63.73 -20.97 -16.29
CA VAL A 32 62.56 -20.90 -17.18
C VAL A 32 61.46 -21.84 -16.68
N GLN A 33 61.82 -23.05 -16.21
CA GLN A 33 60.87 -23.98 -15.60
C GLN A 33 60.18 -23.37 -14.37
N GLN A 34 60.95 -22.74 -13.47
CA GLN A 34 60.41 -22.08 -12.28
C GLN A 34 59.48 -20.92 -12.63
N PHE A 35 59.83 -20.09 -13.62
CA PHE A 35 59.00 -18.98 -14.06
C PHE A 35 57.68 -19.46 -14.70
N LEU A 36 57.72 -20.53 -15.51
CA LEU A 36 56.52 -21.15 -16.10
C LEU A 36 55.60 -21.73 -15.01
N LEU A 37 56.15 -22.43 -14.03
CA LEU A 37 55.36 -22.96 -12.90
C LEU A 37 54.71 -21.81 -12.09
N HIS A 38 55.44 -20.73 -11.86
CA HIS A 38 54.90 -19.55 -11.19
C HIS A 38 53.76 -18.90 -11.98
N LEU A 39 53.91 -18.74 -13.29
CA LEU A 39 52.87 -18.21 -14.17
C LEU A 39 51.62 -19.10 -14.19
N VAL A 40 51.78 -20.41 -14.29
CA VAL A 40 50.64 -21.36 -14.27
C VAL A 40 49.91 -21.29 -12.93
N SER A 41 50.63 -21.24 -11.81
CA SER A 41 50.02 -21.10 -10.48
C SER A 41 49.23 -19.79 -10.32
N SER A 42 49.76 -18.69 -10.88
CA SER A 42 49.10 -17.38 -10.88
C SER A 42 47.87 -17.39 -11.77
N HIS A 43 47.92 -18.03 -12.93
CA HIS A 43 46.80 -18.18 -13.85
C HIS A 43 45.64 -18.93 -13.19
N ILE A 44 45.91 -20.08 -12.57
CA ILE A 44 44.90 -20.86 -11.84
C ILE A 44 44.27 -20.05 -10.71
N THR A 45 45.07 -19.24 -10.00
CA THR A 45 44.59 -18.40 -8.90
C THR A 45 43.68 -17.28 -9.41
N LEU A 46 44.05 -16.66 -10.54
CA LEU A 46 43.24 -15.62 -11.18
C LEU A 46 41.94 -16.18 -11.77
N GLU A 47 41.99 -17.34 -12.42
CA GLU A 47 40.80 -18.03 -12.95
C GLU A 47 39.81 -18.36 -11.84
N LYS A 48 40.27 -18.90 -10.71
CA LYS A 48 39.41 -19.15 -9.54
C LYS A 48 38.76 -17.87 -8.99
N ARG A 49 39.52 -16.77 -8.97
CA ARG A 49 39.01 -15.48 -8.47
C ARG A 49 38.02 -14.84 -9.42
N ILE A 50 38.23 -14.99 -10.74
CA ILE A 50 37.27 -14.58 -11.77
C ILE A 50 35.99 -15.41 -11.62
N GLU A 51 36.09 -16.73 -11.50
CA GLU A 51 34.91 -17.60 -11.33
C GLU A 51 34.12 -17.27 -10.05
N GLU A 52 34.80 -16.95 -8.95
CA GLU A 52 34.14 -16.55 -7.71
C GLU A 52 33.46 -15.18 -7.82
N LEU A 53 34.10 -14.21 -8.47
CA LEU A 53 33.53 -12.88 -8.71
C LEU A 53 32.34 -12.94 -9.66
N GLU A 54 32.42 -13.72 -10.74
CA GLU A 54 31.31 -13.99 -11.65
C GLU A 54 30.15 -14.68 -10.93
N LYS A 55 30.41 -15.69 -10.08
CA LYS A 55 29.38 -16.31 -9.24
C LYS A 55 28.74 -15.34 -8.24
N ARG A 56 29.46 -14.31 -7.78
CA ARG A 56 28.89 -13.27 -6.89
C ARG A 56 28.03 -12.29 -7.66
N LEU A 57 28.46 -11.87 -8.85
CA LEU A 57 27.73 -10.93 -9.71
C LEU A 57 26.49 -11.57 -10.34
N ASN A 58 26.53 -12.86 -10.67
CA ASN A 58 25.43 -13.56 -11.36
C ASN A 58 24.37 -14.15 -10.39
N LYS A 59 24.37 -13.73 -9.12
CA LYS A 59 23.34 -14.10 -8.13
C LYS A 59 22.17 -13.12 -8.23
N ASN A 60 21.04 -13.62 -8.74
CA ASN A 60 19.76 -12.92 -8.71
C ASN A 60 18.74 -13.71 -7.89
N SER A 61 17.60 -13.09 -7.55
CA SER A 61 16.48 -13.72 -6.82
C SER A 61 15.88 -14.96 -7.51
N SER A 62 16.26 -15.24 -8.76
CA SER A 62 15.79 -16.39 -9.53
C SER A 62 16.69 -17.62 -9.41
N ASN A 63 17.94 -17.50 -8.91
CA ASN A 63 18.88 -18.63 -8.77
C ASN A 63 19.47 -18.80 -7.36
N SER A 64 19.18 -17.89 -6.44
CA SER A 64 19.63 -17.96 -5.05
C SER A 64 18.45 -17.70 -4.14
N SER A 65 18.36 -18.40 -3.01
CA SER A 65 17.31 -18.26 -1.98
C SER A 65 17.32 -16.87 -1.28
N LYS A 66 17.71 -15.81 -1.99
CA LYS A 66 17.62 -14.42 -1.56
C LYS A 66 16.18 -13.93 -1.78
N PRO A 67 15.63 -13.17 -0.83
CA PRO A 67 14.32 -12.58 -0.99
C PRO A 67 14.31 -11.56 -2.14
N PRO A 68 13.20 -11.44 -2.89
CA PRO A 68 13.07 -10.55 -4.05
C PRO A 68 13.22 -9.05 -3.72
N SER A 69 13.25 -8.69 -2.44
CA SER A 69 13.50 -7.35 -1.93
C SER A 69 14.99 -6.93 -1.96
N SER A 70 15.91 -7.87 -2.20
CA SER A 70 17.35 -7.61 -2.31
C SER A 70 17.81 -7.24 -3.72
N ASP A 71 16.92 -7.29 -4.72
CA ASP A 71 17.20 -6.85 -6.09
C ASP A 71 17.09 -5.31 -6.16
N ASN A 72 17.96 -4.67 -6.95
CA ASN A 72 17.93 -3.21 -7.14
C ASN A 72 16.58 -2.78 -7.76
N PRO A 73 15.80 -1.88 -7.14
CA PRO A 73 14.50 -1.45 -7.65
C PRO A 73 14.53 -0.79 -9.03
N PHE A 74 15.73 -0.36 -9.48
CA PHE A 74 15.92 0.40 -10.72
C PHE A 74 16.51 -0.42 -11.88
N GLU A 75 16.82 -1.71 -11.68
CA GLU A 75 17.23 -2.58 -12.79
C GLU A 75 16.01 -3.12 -13.54
N GLU A 76 15.97 -2.87 -14.86
CA GLU A 76 14.95 -3.45 -15.73
C GLU A 76 15.08 -4.97 -15.75
N ARG A 77 14.13 -5.65 -15.10
CA ARG A 77 14.04 -7.11 -15.15
C ARG A 77 13.94 -7.57 -16.61
N PRO A 78 14.69 -8.61 -17.03
CA PRO A 78 14.53 -9.17 -18.37
C PRO A 78 13.07 -9.55 -18.58
N LYS A 79 12.47 -9.00 -19.64
CA LYS A 79 11.06 -9.23 -19.99
C LYS A 79 10.84 -10.74 -20.08
N LYS A 80 10.11 -11.31 -19.12
CA LYS A 80 9.75 -12.73 -19.13
C LYS A 80 9.17 -13.05 -20.50
N GLN A 81 9.75 -14.02 -21.21
CA GLN A 81 9.16 -14.56 -22.44
C GLN A 81 7.70 -14.92 -22.12
N LYS A 82 6.79 -14.39 -22.93
CA LYS A 82 5.34 -14.57 -22.74
C LYS A 82 5.06 -16.07 -22.68
N LYS A 83 4.76 -16.59 -21.49
CA LYS A 83 4.29 -17.97 -21.34
C LYS A 83 3.10 -18.16 -22.28
N ASN A 84 3.22 -19.16 -23.16
CA ASN A 84 2.25 -19.50 -24.17
C ASN A 84 0.83 -19.65 -23.59
N LYS A 85 -0.13 -19.04 -24.31
CA LYS A 85 -1.58 -19.16 -24.18
C LYS A 85 -2.11 -19.12 -22.74
N SER A 86 -2.51 -17.91 -22.31
CA SER A 86 -3.45 -17.76 -21.21
C SER A 86 -4.64 -18.68 -21.45
N LYS A 87 -4.90 -19.64 -20.54
CA LYS A 87 -6.21 -20.29 -20.44
C LYS A 87 -7.25 -19.17 -20.51
N LYS A 88 -8.21 -19.26 -21.44
CA LYS A 88 -9.33 -18.30 -21.54
C LYS A 88 -9.85 -18.09 -20.12
N LYS A 89 -9.61 -16.90 -19.54
CA LYS A 89 -10.12 -16.55 -18.22
C LYS A 89 -11.62 -16.83 -18.29
N LYS A 90 -12.14 -17.72 -17.42
CA LYS A 90 -13.58 -17.97 -17.34
C LYS A 90 -14.25 -16.60 -17.28
N ARG A 91 -15.23 -16.37 -18.18
CA ARG A 91 -15.99 -15.13 -18.21
C ARG A 91 -16.54 -14.93 -16.80
N ARG A 92 -16.10 -13.89 -16.10
CA ARG A 92 -16.60 -13.58 -14.75
C ARG A 92 -18.12 -13.45 -14.87
N LYS A 93 -18.88 -14.08 -13.96
CA LYS A 93 -20.32 -13.85 -13.88
C LYS A 93 -20.50 -12.35 -13.68
N GLY A 94 -21.30 -11.70 -14.53
CA GLY A 94 -21.60 -10.29 -14.37
C GLY A 94 -22.25 -10.08 -13.01
N PHE A 95 -21.69 -9.18 -12.21
CA PHE A 95 -22.32 -8.77 -10.97
C PHE A 95 -23.40 -7.75 -11.34
N ARG A 96 -24.67 -8.12 -11.17
CA ARG A 96 -25.76 -7.15 -11.29
C ARG A 96 -25.78 -6.33 -10.01
N GLN A 97 -25.96 -5.02 -10.16
CA GLN A 97 -26.19 -4.14 -9.01
C GLN A 97 -27.37 -4.69 -8.20
N LYS A 98 -27.18 -4.76 -6.87
CA LYS A 98 -28.26 -5.19 -5.97
C LYS A 98 -29.33 -4.10 -5.98
N MET A 99 -30.57 -4.50 -6.28
CA MET A 99 -31.72 -3.58 -6.25
C MET A 99 -31.94 -3.09 -4.81
N LEU A 100 -32.11 -1.78 -4.64
CA LEU A 100 -32.43 -1.18 -3.34
C LEU A 100 -33.94 -1.14 -3.13
N GLU A 101 -34.36 -0.94 -1.88
CA GLU A 101 -35.76 -0.60 -1.60
C GLU A 101 -36.07 0.77 -2.21
N PRO A 102 -37.13 0.90 -3.02
CA PRO A 102 -37.45 2.15 -3.70
C PRO A 102 -38.10 3.15 -2.73
N THR A 103 -37.68 4.42 -2.82
CA THR A 103 -38.40 5.53 -2.17
C THR A 103 -39.68 5.88 -2.91
N GLU A 104 -39.66 5.74 -4.25
CA GLU A 104 -40.77 6.03 -5.15
C GLU A 104 -40.79 4.96 -6.26
N VAL A 105 -41.98 4.55 -6.69
CA VAL A 105 -42.17 3.56 -7.76
C VAL A 105 -43.05 4.16 -8.85
N ASN A 106 -42.45 4.38 -10.02
CA ASN A 106 -43.14 4.88 -11.20
C ASN A 106 -43.33 3.74 -12.22
N ASN A 107 -44.57 3.29 -12.38
CA ASN A 107 -44.92 2.27 -13.36
C ASN A 107 -45.04 2.92 -14.74
N ILE A 108 -44.04 2.68 -15.59
CA ILE A 108 -44.04 3.17 -16.97
C ILE A 108 -44.71 2.12 -17.85
N VAL A 109 -45.84 2.48 -18.45
CA VAL A 109 -46.55 1.66 -19.44
C VAL A 109 -46.24 2.15 -20.86
N PRO A 110 -46.35 1.29 -21.90
CA PRO A 110 -46.17 1.74 -23.28
C PRO A 110 -47.19 2.83 -23.67
N GLU A 111 -46.72 3.95 -24.21
CA GLU A 111 -47.60 5.07 -24.62
C GLU A 111 -48.15 4.90 -26.05
N ALA A 112 -47.30 4.49 -26.99
CA ALA A 112 -47.68 4.31 -28.39
C ALA A 112 -46.87 3.20 -29.05
N CYS A 113 -47.53 2.45 -29.92
CA CYS A 113 -46.91 1.52 -30.84
C CYS A 113 -46.53 2.25 -32.14
N ILE A 114 -45.50 1.75 -32.81
CA ILE A 114 -45.04 2.25 -34.11
C ILE A 114 -46.16 2.20 -35.17
N CYS A 115 -47.16 1.32 -35.03
CA CYS A 115 -48.32 1.26 -35.93
C CYS A 115 -49.42 2.30 -35.64
N GLY A 116 -49.25 3.15 -34.62
CA GLY A 116 -50.22 4.18 -34.23
C GLY A 116 -51.23 3.75 -33.16
N ASN A 117 -51.18 2.51 -32.67
CA ASN A 117 -52.00 2.08 -31.53
C ASN A 117 -51.49 2.71 -30.22
N SER A 118 -52.38 3.27 -29.41
CA SER A 118 -52.09 3.85 -28.10
C SER A 118 -52.80 3.15 -26.94
N HIS A 119 -53.57 2.09 -27.20
CA HIS A 119 -54.29 1.36 -26.15
C HIS A 119 -53.62 0.02 -25.85
N PHE A 120 -53.26 -0.20 -24.57
CA PHE A 120 -52.57 -1.40 -24.10
C PHE A 120 -53.31 -2.00 -22.90
N ASP A 121 -54.32 -2.83 -23.15
CA ASP A 121 -55.16 -3.45 -22.11
C ASP A 121 -54.42 -4.47 -21.23
N ASN A 122 -53.36 -5.07 -21.77
CA ASN A 122 -52.65 -6.16 -21.11
C ASN A 122 -51.17 -5.80 -20.96
N THR A 123 -50.80 -5.32 -19.77
CA THR A 123 -49.43 -4.91 -19.43
C THR A 123 -48.91 -5.75 -18.26
N ASN A 124 -47.64 -6.18 -18.35
CA ASN A 124 -46.96 -6.94 -17.31
C ASN A 124 -45.53 -6.40 -17.13
N PRO A 125 -45.02 -6.30 -15.89
CA PRO A 125 -43.65 -5.84 -15.64
C PRO A 125 -42.63 -6.87 -16.15
N TYR A 126 -41.66 -6.46 -16.96
CA TYR A 126 -40.58 -7.32 -17.47
C TYR A 126 -39.18 -6.94 -16.96
N TYR A 127 -39.01 -5.67 -16.55
CA TYR A 127 -37.74 -5.12 -16.10
C TYR A 127 -37.99 -3.94 -15.16
N THR A 128 -37.19 -3.84 -14.10
CA THR A 128 -37.19 -2.69 -13.20
C THR A 128 -35.90 -1.90 -13.42
N HIS A 129 -36.03 -0.70 -13.96
CA HIS A 129 -34.93 0.25 -14.04
C HIS A 129 -34.84 1.01 -12.72
N GLN A 130 -33.65 1.06 -12.12
CA GLN A 130 -33.42 1.80 -10.88
C GLN A 130 -32.53 3.01 -11.17
N VAL A 131 -33.01 4.19 -10.77
CA VAL A 131 -32.22 5.42 -10.71
C VAL A 131 -31.90 5.67 -9.23
N ILE A 132 -30.64 5.98 -8.93
CA ILE A 132 -30.19 6.38 -7.60
C ILE A 132 -29.68 7.81 -7.72
N GLU A 133 -30.36 8.74 -7.04
CA GLU A 133 -30.00 10.16 -7.05
C GLU A 133 -29.46 10.57 -5.69
N LEU A 134 -28.47 11.49 -5.69
CA LEU A 134 -27.95 12.08 -4.45
C LEU A 134 -28.82 13.30 -4.10
N PRO A 135 -29.58 13.28 -2.98
CA PRO A 135 -30.40 14.43 -2.60
C PRO A 135 -29.53 15.65 -2.29
N GLU A 136 -30.13 16.83 -2.41
CA GLU A 136 -29.50 18.10 -2.04
C GLU A 136 -28.99 18.06 -0.57
N ILE A 137 -27.71 18.36 -0.37
CA ILE A 137 -27.08 18.34 0.95
C ILE A 137 -27.27 19.72 1.61
N LYS A 138 -28.11 19.80 2.64
CA LYS A 138 -28.35 21.03 3.40
C LYS A 138 -27.63 21.00 4.75
N MET A 139 -26.82 22.02 5.01
CA MET A 139 -26.12 22.18 6.28
C MET A 139 -27.05 22.74 7.35
N GLU A 140 -27.14 22.06 8.50
CA GLU A 140 -27.83 22.56 9.69
C GLU A 140 -26.87 23.44 10.50
N VAL A 141 -27.10 24.75 10.48
CA VAL A 141 -26.25 25.75 11.17
C VAL A 141 -27.00 26.33 12.36
N THR A 142 -26.44 26.19 13.56
CA THR A 142 -26.98 26.78 14.80
C THR A 142 -26.02 27.84 15.34
N HIS A 143 -26.50 29.06 15.55
CA HIS A 143 -25.74 30.11 16.20
C HIS A 143 -26.04 30.17 17.70
N PHE A 144 -25.00 30.08 18.52
CA PHE A 144 -25.09 30.34 19.96
C PHE A 144 -24.70 31.80 20.23
N ILE A 145 -25.71 32.67 20.39
CA ILE A 145 -25.49 34.07 20.75
C ILE A 145 -25.27 34.17 22.26
N LEU A 146 -24.03 34.44 22.66
CA LEU A 146 -23.66 34.54 24.07
C LEU A 146 -23.84 35.96 24.58
N HIS A 147 -24.70 36.13 25.57
CA HIS A 147 -24.86 37.40 26.27
C HIS A 147 -23.92 37.49 27.47
N LYS A 148 -23.57 38.73 27.81
CA LYS A 148 -22.97 39.06 29.12
C LYS A 148 -23.92 39.98 29.86
N GLY A 149 -23.97 39.85 31.18
CA GLY A 149 -24.85 40.64 32.04
C GLY A 149 -24.15 41.03 33.33
N GLU A 150 -24.50 42.19 33.86
CA GLU A 150 -24.03 42.66 35.15
C GLU A 150 -24.90 42.07 36.26
N CYS A 151 -24.28 41.58 37.34
CA CYS A 151 -24.99 41.08 38.51
C CYS A 151 -25.55 42.24 39.33
N PRO A 152 -26.88 42.33 39.55
CA PRO A 152 -27.48 43.43 40.30
C PRO A 152 -27.06 43.46 41.78
N CYS A 153 -26.60 42.34 42.33
CA CYS A 153 -26.21 42.24 43.75
C CYS A 153 -24.76 42.65 44.02
N CYS A 154 -23.84 42.48 43.05
CA CYS A 154 -22.40 42.72 43.28
C CYS A 154 -21.68 43.45 42.14
N GLY A 155 -22.38 43.90 41.09
CA GLY A 155 -21.81 44.62 39.95
C GLY A 155 -20.88 43.79 39.04
N LYS A 156 -20.69 42.49 39.31
CA LYS A 156 -19.80 41.65 38.50
C LYS A 156 -20.43 41.30 37.15
N ILE A 157 -19.62 41.36 36.09
CA ILE A 157 -20.02 40.93 34.74
C ILE A 157 -19.91 39.41 34.64
N ASN A 158 -21.02 38.75 34.34
CA ASN A 158 -21.10 37.32 34.02
C ASN A 158 -21.25 37.13 32.51
N LYS A 159 -20.66 36.07 31.96
CA LYS A 159 -20.72 35.73 30.53
C LYS A 159 -21.39 34.37 30.36
N ALA A 160 -22.31 34.26 29.40
CA ALA A 160 -22.83 32.97 28.97
C ALA A 160 -21.71 32.12 28.34
N VAL A 161 -21.82 30.81 28.48
CA VAL A 161 -20.84 29.84 27.97
C VAL A 161 -21.57 28.84 27.07
N VAL A 162 -20.95 28.47 25.95
CA VAL A 162 -21.48 27.43 25.06
C VAL A 162 -21.47 26.08 25.80
N PRO A 163 -22.56 25.28 25.73
CA PRO A 163 -22.57 23.91 26.21
C PRO A 163 -21.40 23.10 25.66
N ASN A 164 -20.83 22.21 26.48
CA ASN A 164 -19.59 21.49 26.15
C ASN A 164 -19.69 20.73 24.81
N GLU A 165 -20.85 20.14 24.52
CA GLU A 165 -21.14 19.39 23.29
C GLU A 165 -21.03 20.21 22.00
N HIS A 166 -21.18 21.54 22.07
CA HIS A 166 -21.12 22.43 20.92
C HIS A 166 -19.82 23.24 20.81
N ARG A 167 -18.93 23.15 21.80
CA ARG A 167 -17.68 23.95 21.86
C ARG A 167 -16.74 23.72 20.67
N THR A 168 -16.84 22.57 20.01
CA THR A 168 -15.98 22.23 18.87
C THR A 168 -16.36 22.98 17.59
N GLY A 169 -17.58 23.52 17.52
CA GLY A 169 -18.14 24.17 16.33
C GLY A 169 -18.56 23.21 15.21
N PHE A 170 -18.33 21.90 15.35
CA PHE A 170 -18.66 20.89 14.35
C PHE A 170 -19.44 19.75 14.98
N GLY A 171 -20.64 19.47 14.43
CA GLY A 171 -21.50 18.41 14.92
C GLY A 171 -20.91 17.01 14.69
N PRO A 172 -21.46 15.98 15.36
CA PRO A 172 -20.94 14.61 15.31
C PRO A 172 -21.00 14.00 13.90
N ARG A 173 -22.07 14.25 13.13
CA ARG A 173 -22.23 13.71 11.76
C ARG A 173 -21.18 14.26 10.79
N LEU A 174 -20.97 15.57 10.80
CA LEU A 174 -19.94 16.23 10.00
C LEU A 174 -18.54 15.75 10.42
N SER A 175 -18.30 15.65 11.73
CA SER A 175 -17.03 15.16 12.26
C SER A 175 -16.73 13.72 11.83
N ALA A 176 -17.73 12.83 11.88
CA ALA A 176 -17.60 11.44 11.45
C ALA A 176 -17.32 11.33 9.94
N MET A 177 -17.97 12.14 9.11
CA MET A 177 -17.70 12.18 7.66
C MET A 177 -16.27 12.64 7.37
N ILE A 178 -15.80 13.71 8.00
CA ILE A 178 -14.41 14.18 7.86
C ILE A 178 -13.42 13.09 8.30
N ALA A 179 -13.69 12.42 9.42
CA ALA A 179 -12.85 11.32 9.91
C ALA A 179 -12.85 10.12 8.95
N GLN A 180 -13.98 9.80 8.33
CA GLN A 180 -14.12 8.73 7.34
C GLN A 180 -13.28 9.01 6.08
N MET A 181 -13.34 10.24 5.56
CA MET A 181 -12.53 10.65 4.41
C MET A 181 -11.03 10.57 4.72
N ALA A 182 -10.62 11.09 5.88
CA ALA A 182 -9.22 11.07 6.27
C ALA A 182 -8.67 9.66 6.56
N GLY A 183 -9.43 8.86 7.32
CA GLY A 183 -8.97 7.58 7.84
C GLY A 183 -9.15 6.43 6.86
N ASN A 184 -10.36 6.29 6.29
CA ASN A 184 -10.71 5.13 5.47
C ASN A 184 -10.51 5.38 3.97
N MET A 185 -10.74 6.60 3.49
CA MET A 185 -10.51 6.94 2.08
C MET A 185 -9.07 7.40 1.81
N GLY A 186 -8.34 7.82 2.86
CA GLY A 186 -6.97 8.28 2.76
C GLY A 186 -6.84 9.70 2.18
N ASP A 187 -7.92 10.49 2.22
CA ASP A 187 -7.91 11.84 1.67
C ASP A 187 -7.01 12.77 2.46
N SER A 188 -6.27 13.62 1.73
CA SER A 188 -5.46 14.67 2.35
C SER A 188 -6.34 15.74 3.00
N ARG A 189 -5.80 16.48 3.98
CA ARG A 189 -6.57 17.58 4.62
C ARG A 189 -7.00 18.65 3.62
N THR A 190 -6.20 18.89 2.58
CA THR A 190 -6.54 19.83 1.50
C THR A 190 -7.71 19.32 0.67
N ILE A 191 -7.73 18.03 0.31
CA ILE A 191 -8.86 17.42 -0.41
C ILE A 191 -10.15 17.52 0.41
N ILE A 192 -10.08 17.26 1.72
CA ILE A 192 -11.23 17.38 2.62
C ILE A 192 -11.71 18.83 2.72
N GLN A 193 -10.79 19.80 2.79
CA GLN A 193 -11.12 21.22 2.79
C GLN A 193 -11.84 21.62 1.48
N ASP A 194 -11.31 21.20 0.34
CA ASP A 194 -11.90 21.46 -0.98
C ASP A 194 -13.29 20.82 -1.10
N TYR A 195 -13.47 19.61 -0.58
CA TYR A 195 -14.77 18.95 -0.52
C TYR A 195 -15.78 19.75 0.33
N CYS A 196 -15.39 20.20 1.52
CA CYS A 196 -16.25 21.03 2.36
C CYS A 196 -16.65 22.33 1.66
N SER A 197 -15.73 22.95 0.93
CA SER A 197 -16.02 24.20 0.22
C SER A 197 -16.90 23.97 -1.02
N SER A 198 -16.60 22.96 -1.83
CA SER A 198 -17.24 22.75 -3.13
C SER A 198 -18.56 22.00 -3.06
N VAL A 199 -18.68 21.03 -2.15
CA VAL A 199 -19.87 20.16 -2.03
C VAL A 199 -20.77 20.61 -0.88
N LEU A 200 -20.19 21.03 0.25
CA LEU A 200 -20.96 21.42 1.44
C LEU A 200 -21.13 22.94 1.60
N GLY A 201 -20.48 23.73 0.74
CA GLY A 201 -20.65 25.18 0.69
C GLY A 201 -20.08 25.95 1.88
N PHE A 202 -19.14 25.38 2.66
CA PHE A 202 -18.52 26.10 3.77
C PHE A 202 -17.01 25.89 3.85
N HIS A 203 -16.31 26.90 4.36
CA HIS A 203 -14.87 26.84 4.56
C HIS A 203 -14.52 26.28 5.95
N ILE A 204 -13.58 25.34 5.99
CA ILE A 204 -12.95 24.82 7.20
C ILE A 204 -11.44 24.91 7.04
N SER A 205 -10.71 25.25 8.11
CA SER A 205 -9.24 25.30 8.04
C SER A 205 -8.61 23.91 8.19
N LEU A 206 -7.40 23.72 7.65
CA LEU A 206 -6.64 22.47 7.79
C LEU A 206 -6.41 22.09 9.26
N GLY A 207 -6.17 23.09 10.13
CA GLY A 207 -6.02 22.86 11.57
C GLY A 207 -7.33 22.45 12.25
N ALA A 208 -8.48 22.96 11.80
CA ALA A 208 -9.77 22.51 12.28
C ALA A 208 -10.08 21.07 11.85
N ILE A 209 -9.77 20.72 10.60
CA ILE A 209 -9.85 19.33 10.10
C ILE A 209 -8.98 18.41 10.97
N GLN A 210 -7.73 18.78 11.24
CA GLN A 210 -6.85 17.98 12.10
C GLN A 210 -7.44 17.79 13.50
N LYS A 211 -7.97 18.84 14.12
CA LYS A 211 -8.63 18.73 15.44
C LYS A 211 -9.88 17.84 15.42
N VAL A 212 -10.62 17.79 14.31
CA VAL A 212 -11.73 16.86 14.14
C VAL A 212 -11.21 15.43 14.10
N ILE A 213 -10.17 15.16 13.32
CA ILE A 213 -9.53 13.84 13.21
C ILE A 213 -8.97 13.40 14.56
N ASP A 214 -8.27 14.27 15.29
CA ASP A 214 -7.68 13.94 16.60
C ASP A 214 -8.75 13.51 17.60
N ARG A 215 -9.88 14.21 17.64
CA ARG A 215 -11.02 13.85 18.51
C ARG A 215 -11.65 12.52 18.10
N ALA A 216 -11.80 12.29 16.80
CA ALA A 216 -12.32 11.02 16.29
C ALA A 216 -11.39 9.87 16.65
N SER A 217 -10.08 10.04 16.46
CA SER A 217 -9.04 9.09 16.86
C SER A 217 -9.09 8.76 18.35
N GLU A 218 -9.21 9.77 19.21
CA GLU A 218 -9.33 9.55 20.66
C GLU A 218 -10.62 8.80 21.01
N ALA A 219 -11.74 9.12 20.34
CA ALA A 219 -13.01 8.44 20.57
C ALA A 219 -12.99 6.96 20.17
N ILE A 220 -12.29 6.59 19.08
CA ILE A 220 -12.20 5.20 18.60
C ILE A 220 -11.05 4.41 19.25
N LYS A 221 -10.15 5.08 19.97
CA LYS A 221 -8.96 4.47 20.57
C LYS A 221 -9.25 3.22 21.42
N PRO A 222 -10.28 3.18 22.29
CA PRO A 222 -10.60 1.97 23.06
C PRO A 222 -10.94 0.77 22.16
N HIS A 223 -11.64 1.00 21.04
CA HIS A 223 -11.97 -0.04 20.08
C HIS A 223 -10.73 -0.52 19.31
N TYR A 224 -9.88 0.42 18.90
CA TYR A 224 -8.59 0.09 18.29
C TYR A 224 -7.72 -0.79 19.21
N GLU A 225 -7.64 -0.44 20.49
CA GLU A 225 -6.89 -1.22 21.49
C GLU A 225 -7.49 -2.62 21.71
N SER A 226 -8.83 -2.73 21.72
CA SER A 226 -9.54 -4.02 21.83
C SER A 226 -9.27 -4.92 20.62
N ILE A 227 -9.42 -4.40 19.40
CA ILE A 227 -9.12 -5.13 18.15
C ILE A 227 -7.66 -5.56 18.15
N GLY A 228 -6.75 -4.67 18.56
CA GLY A 228 -5.33 -4.98 18.67
C GLY A 228 -5.03 -6.10 19.68
N LYS A 229 -5.81 -6.20 20.76
CA LYS A 229 -5.68 -7.29 21.73
C LYS A 229 -6.14 -8.62 21.14
N GLU A 230 -7.33 -8.65 20.53
CA GLU A 230 -7.86 -9.85 19.87
C GLU A 230 -6.91 -10.37 18.79
N ALA A 231 -6.36 -9.46 17.97
CA ALA A 231 -5.35 -9.82 17.00
C ALA A 231 -4.10 -10.42 17.65
N ARG A 232 -3.59 -9.86 18.75
CA ARG A 232 -2.40 -10.44 19.44
C ARG A 232 -2.67 -11.82 20.06
N ASP A 233 -3.89 -12.06 20.51
CA ASP A 233 -4.30 -13.31 21.16
C ASP A 233 -4.64 -14.42 20.14
N ALA A 234 -4.86 -14.07 18.87
CA ALA A 234 -5.18 -15.03 17.81
C ALA A 234 -3.98 -15.92 17.44
N SER A 235 -4.25 -17.21 17.24
CA SER A 235 -3.21 -18.19 16.90
C SER A 235 -2.59 -17.99 15.51
N VAL A 236 -3.34 -17.36 14.59
CA VAL A 236 -2.93 -17.10 13.20
C VAL A 236 -3.49 -15.74 12.76
N ASN A 237 -2.62 -14.84 12.29
CA ASN A 237 -2.97 -13.45 11.97
C ASN A 237 -2.85 -13.04 10.49
N TYR A 238 -2.49 -13.96 9.60
CA TYR A 238 -2.40 -13.71 8.14
C TYR A 238 -1.73 -12.37 7.74
N ILE A 239 -0.66 -12.00 8.46
CA ILE A 239 0.03 -10.72 8.29
C ILE A 239 0.70 -10.64 6.92
N ASP A 240 0.53 -9.51 6.22
CA ASP A 240 1.23 -9.17 4.99
C ASP A 240 2.12 -7.93 5.16
N GLU A 241 3.25 -7.90 4.45
CA GLU A 241 4.16 -6.75 4.47
C GLU A 241 3.82 -5.79 3.34
N THR A 242 3.47 -4.55 3.70
CA THR A 242 3.23 -3.48 2.73
C THR A 242 4.30 -2.40 2.87
N SER A 243 4.78 -1.89 1.73
CA SER A 243 5.73 -0.77 1.75
C SER A 243 5.05 0.52 2.21
N HIS A 244 5.73 1.27 3.07
CA HIS A 244 5.24 2.53 3.62
C HIS A 244 6.36 3.58 3.61
N ARG A 245 6.12 4.77 3.06
CA ARG A 245 7.12 5.85 3.07
C ARG A 245 6.90 6.76 4.26
N LEU A 246 7.84 6.75 5.20
CA LEU A 246 7.86 7.67 6.33
C LEU A 246 9.01 8.66 6.17
N LYS A 247 8.69 9.96 6.02
CA LYS A 247 9.68 11.04 5.81
C LYS A 247 10.67 10.67 4.69
N GLU A 248 10.14 10.27 3.54
CA GLU A 248 10.87 9.86 2.33
C GLU A 248 11.69 8.56 2.46
N LYS A 249 11.77 7.96 3.64
CA LYS A 249 12.42 6.66 3.84
C LYS A 249 11.41 5.55 3.62
N LEU A 250 11.80 4.56 2.80
CA LEU A 250 11.03 3.33 2.66
C LEU A 250 11.11 2.54 3.97
N GLN A 251 9.93 2.24 4.51
CA GLN A 251 9.70 1.39 5.67
C GLN A 251 8.75 0.26 5.23
N TRP A 252 8.58 -0.73 6.10
CA TRP A 252 7.61 -1.81 5.92
C TRP A 252 6.59 -1.72 7.04
N LEU A 253 5.31 -1.76 6.68
CA LEU A 253 4.19 -1.86 7.60
C LEU A 253 3.64 -3.27 7.54
N TRP A 254 3.48 -3.89 8.70
CA TRP A 254 2.85 -5.20 8.82
C TRP A 254 1.35 -4.96 8.98
N VAL A 255 0.57 -5.44 8.01
CA VAL A 255 -0.87 -5.21 7.93
C VAL A 255 -1.59 -6.56 8.03
N MET A 256 -2.67 -6.61 8.79
CA MET A 256 -3.58 -7.77 8.91
C MET A 256 -4.84 -7.55 8.08
#